data_AF-A0A2P6PXL1-F1
#
_entry.id   AF-A0A2P6PXL1-F1
#
_cell.length_a   1.000
_cell.length_b   1.000
_cell.length_c   1.000
_cell.angle_alpha   90.00
_cell.angle_beta   90.00
_cell.angle_gamma   90.00
#
_symmetry.space_group_name_H-M   'P 1'
#
loop_
_entity.id
_entity.type
_entity.pdbx_description
1 polymer ?
#
loop_
_entity_poly.entity_id
_entity_poly.type
_entity_poly.pdbx_seq_one_letter_code
_entity_poly.pdbx_strand_id
1 'polypeptide(L)'
;MLPYAFVISFVLILFAAILGNKTAITGGSGKVVDSGPNDHIFIYYSDHAGPGVLGMPTSPYIYANRLIEVLKKKHAAGTYESLVFYLEACESGSIFEGLLPEGLNIFATTASNAEGSS
;
A
#
# COMPACT_ATOMS: atom_id res chain seq x y z
N MET A 1 31.60 9.54 13.51
CA MET A 1 31.89 8.19 14.06
C MET A 1 30.73 7.86 14.99
N LEU A 2 29.63 7.20 14.61
CA LEU A 2 29.15 6.55 13.38
C LEU A 2 28.06 7.40 12.69
N PRO A 3 27.90 7.37 11.35
CA PRO A 3 26.80 8.09 10.71
C PRO A 3 25.50 7.39 11.07
N TYR A 4 24.43 8.17 11.29
CA TYR A 4 23.06 7.72 11.42
C TYR A 4 22.82 6.52 10.49
N ALA A 5 22.72 5.34 11.08
CA ALA A 5 22.42 4.12 10.35
C ALA A 5 21.14 4.37 9.57
N PHE A 6 21.18 4.06 8.27
CA PHE A 6 20.03 4.00 7.37
C PHE A 6 18.85 3.37 8.11
N VAL A 7 17.89 4.17 8.58
CA VAL A 7 16.67 3.62 9.16
C VAL A 7 15.86 3.09 7.99
N ILE A 8 15.87 1.77 7.82
CA ILE A 8 15.05 1.08 6.83
C ILE A 8 13.59 1.30 7.22
N SER A 9 12.88 2.10 6.41
CA SER A 9 11.45 2.33 6.59
C SER A 9 10.67 1.38 5.69
N PHE A 10 10.06 0.34 6.28
CA PHE A 10 9.26 -0.64 5.55
C PHE A 10 8.10 -0.01 4.78
N VAL A 11 7.49 1.06 5.32
CA VAL A 11 6.44 1.83 4.65
C VAL A 11 6.93 2.43 3.34
N LEU A 12 8.11 3.06 3.35
CA LEU A 12 8.66 3.69 2.15
C LEU A 12 9.02 2.64 1.09
N ILE A 13 9.52 1.49 1.52
CA ILE A 13 9.85 0.38 0.61
C ILE A 13 8.59 -0.17 -0.06
N LEU A 14 7.52 -0.39 0.71
CA LEU A 14 6.24 -0.85 0.15
C LEU A 14 5.69 0.16 -0.87
N PHE A 15 5.70 1.44 -0.53
CA PHE A 15 5.20 2.49 -1.44
C PHE A 15 6.05 2.61 -2.69
N ALA A 16 7.38 2.53 -2.57
CA ALA A 16 8.29 2.51 -3.70
C ALA A 16 8.05 1.28 -4.59
N ALA A 17 7.79 0.11 -3.99
CA ALA A 17 7.48 -1.12 -4.72
C ALA A 17 6.19 -0.99 -5.53
N ILE A 18 5.10 -0.48 -4.92
CA ILE A 18 3.82 -0.25 -5.63
C ILE A 18 4.01 0.73 -6.78
N LEU A 19 4.78 1.81 -6.57
CA LEU A 19 5.03 2.84 -7.57
C LEU A 19 6.05 2.47 -8.65
N GLY A 20 6.65 1.28 -8.60
CA GLY A 20 7.69 0.89 -9.56
C GLY A 20 9.02 1.66 -9.39
N ASN A 21 9.23 2.33 -8.25
CA ASN A 21 10.38 3.21 -8.04
C ASN A 21 11.60 2.46 -7.48
N LYS A 22 12.39 1.85 -8.36
CA LYS A 22 13.60 1.08 -7.99
C LYS A 22 14.65 1.89 -7.21
N THR A 23 14.81 3.19 -7.48
CA THR A 23 15.83 4.02 -6.83
C THR A 23 15.48 4.40 -5.40
N ALA A 24 14.21 4.29 -5.01
CA ALA A 24 13.74 4.53 -3.65
C ALA A 24 13.74 3.26 -2.76
N ILE A 25 14.09 2.09 -3.31
CA ILE A 25 14.20 0.85 -2.54
C ILE A 25 15.54 0.81 -1.80
N THR A 26 15.48 0.48 -0.52
CA THR A 26 16.67 0.32 0.33
C THR A 26 16.69 -1.10 0.88
N GLY A 27 17.76 -1.86 0.59
CA GLY A 27 17.83 -3.28 0.91
C GLY A 27 16.95 -4.18 0.02
N GLY A 28 16.77 -5.44 0.43
CA GLY A 28 15.98 -6.42 -0.32
C GLY A 28 16.55 -6.77 -1.71
N SER A 29 15.69 -7.26 -2.60
CA SER A 29 16.08 -7.65 -3.97
C SER A 29 16.04 -6.50 -5.00
N GLY A 30 15.50 -5.33 -4.63
CA GLY A 30 15.22 -4.24 -5.56
C GLY A 30 14.02 -4.47 -6.49
N LYS A 31 13.27 -5.57 -6.31
CA LYS A 31 12.06 -5.86 -7.10
C LYS A 31 10.94 -4.88 -6.76
N VAL A 32 10.28 -4.37 -7.80
CA VAL A 32 9.14 -3.45 -7.72
C VAL A 32 8.08 -3.83 -8.77
N VAL A 33 6.91 -3.21 -8.70
CA VAL A 33 5.83 -3.36 -9.68
C VAL A 33 6.07 -2.42 -10.87
N ASP A 34 7.05 -2.80 -11.69
CA ASP A 34 7.46 -2.13 -12.92
C ASP A 34 6.53 -2.56 -14.08
N SER A 35 5.28 -2.10 -14.04
CA SER A 35 4.18 -2.54 -14.89
C SER A 35 3.79 -1.52 -15.98
N GLY A 36 3.17 -2.00 -17.05
CA GLY A 36 2.61 -1.22 -18.16
C GLY A 36 1.09 -1.03 -18.09
N PRO A 37 0.50 -0.29 -19.04
CA PRO A 37 -0.92 0.09 -19.03
C PRO A 37 -1.91 -1.07 -19.19
N ASN A 38 -1.47 -2.23 -19.69
CA ASN A 38 -2.31 -3.42 -19.91
C ASN A 38 -2.09 -4.50 -18.85
N ASP A 39 -1.30 -4.21 -17.81
CA ASP A 39 -0.99 -5.19 -16.78
C ASP A 39 -2.05 -5.19 -15.69
N HIS A 40 -2.31 -6.36 -15.11
CA HIS A 40 -3.18 -6.53 -13.95
C HIS A 40 -2.34 -6.68 -12.68
N ILE A 41 -2.68 -5.92 -11.64
CA ILE A 41 -1.96 -5.94 -10.36
C ILE A 41 -2.84 -6.58 -9.29
N PHE A 42 -2.29 -7.52 -8.53
CA PHE A 42 -2.89 -8.04 -7.32
C PHE A 42 -2.02 -7.67 -6.10
N ILE A 43 -2.62 -7.02 -5.11
CA ILE A 43 -2.00 -6.70 -3.83
C ILE A 43 -2.75 -7.43 -2.73
N TYR A 44 -2.01 -8.16 -1.90
CA TYR A 44 -2.53 -8.77 -0.69
C TYR A 44 -1.75 -8.26 0.51
N TYR A 45 -2.47 -7.76 1.52
CA TYR A 45 -1.92 -7.35 2.80
C TYR A 45 -2.61 -8.14 3.92
N SER A 46 -1.82 -8.63 4.87
CA SER A 46 -2.32 -9.33 6.06
C SER A 46 -1.45 -9.01 7.27
N ASP A 47 -2.02 -8.37 8.29
CA ASP A 47 -1.38 -8.03 9.57
C ASP A 47 -2.45 -7.47 10.54
N HIS A 48 -2.00 -6.79 11.59
CA HIS A 48 -2.85 -6.00 12.47
C HIS A 48 -3.15 -4.63 11.88
N ALA A 49 -4.24 -4.04 12.37
CA ALA A 49 -4.66 -2.70 12.01
C ALA A 49 -5.41 -2.05 13.17
N GLY A 50 -5.62 -0.75 13.04
CA GLY A 50 -6.57 0.03 13.83
C GLY A 50 -7.29 1.02 12.91
N PRO A 51 -8.08 1.97 13.44
CA PRO A 51 -8.88 2.85 12.59
C PRO A 51 -7.97 3.74 11.73
N GLY A 52 -8.02 3.55 10.40
CA GLY A 52 -7.24 4.31 9.44
C GLY A 52 -5.73 3.99 9.42
N VAL A 53 -5.28 2.90 10.04
CA VAL A 53 -3.85 2.54 10.13
C VAL A 53 -3.62 1.04 9.98
N LEU A 54 -2.61 0.66 9.19
CA LEU A 54 -2.15 -0.73 9.04
C LEU A 54 -0.76 -0.92 9.65
N GLY A 55 -0.57 -2.05 10.31
CA GLY A 55 0.67 -2.43 10.97
C GLY A 55 1.87 -2.55 10.03
N MET A 56 3.05 -2.47 10.61
CA MET A 56 4.33 -2.76 9.95
C MET A 56 5.23 -3.46 10.96
N PRO A 57 6.20 -4.28 10.51
CA PRO A 57 7.11 -4.99 11.41
C PRO A 57 7.81 -4.07 12.42
N THR A 58 8.05 -2.82 12.03
CA THR A 58 8.50 -1.75 12.91
C THR A 58 7.79 -0.45 12.55
N SER A 59 7.76 0.50 13.49
CA SER A 59 7.33 1.86 13.19
C SER A 59 8.16 2.49 12.06
N PRO A 60 7.58 3.40 11.26
CA PRO A 60 6.19 3.87 11.33
C PRO A 60 5.18 2.88 10.70
N TYR A 61 3.89 3.06 11.00
CA TYR A 61 2.76 2.32 10.40
C TYR A 61 2.27 2.97 9.09
N ILE A 62 1.46 2.26 8.32
CA ILE A 62 0.82 2.80 7.12
C ILE A 62 -0.46 3.53 7.53
N TYR A 63 -0.56 4.82 7.26
CA TYR A 63 -1.82 5.54 7.37
C TYR A 63 -2.63 5.42 6.08
N ALA A 64 -3.95 5.26 6.22
CA ALA A 64 -4.89 5.07 5.11
C ALA A 64 -4.74 6.14 4.03
N ASN A 65 -4.73 7.42 4.42
CA ASN A 65 -4.57 8.54 3.49
C ASN A 65 -3.27 8.43 2.64
N ARG A 66 -2.16 7.97 3.24
CA ARG A 66 -0.89 7.80 2.54
C ARG A 66 -0.92 6.62 1.57
N LEU A 67 -1.59 5.52 1.92
CA LEU A 67 -1.81 4.41 1.01
C LEU A 67 -2.68 4.83 -0.19
N ILE A 68 -3.78 5.56 0.06
CA ILE A 68 -4.65 6.06 -1.01
C ILE A 68 -3.91 7.03 -1.93
N GLU A 69 -3.05 7.91 -1.41
CA GLU A 69 -2.20 8.78 -2.24
C GLU A 69 -1.27 7.98 -3.16
N VAL A 70 -0.71 6.86 -2.67
CA VAL A 70 0.14 5.98 -3.46
C VAL A 70 -0.66 5.30 -4.58
N LEU A 71 -1.87 4.81 -4.28
CA LEU A 71 -2.76 4.21 -5.28
C LEU A 71 -3.20 5.22 -6.34
N LYS A 72 -3.52 6.47 -5.94
CA LYS A 72 -3.81 7.58 -6.85
C LYS A 72 -2.62 7.90 -7.76
N LYS A 73 -1.40 7.94 -7.21
CA LYS A 73 -0.17 8.14 -8.00
C LYS A 73 0.08 6.99 -8.97
N LYS A 74 -0.15 5.74 -8.56
CA LYS A 74 -0.03 4.57 -9.42
C LYS A 74 -1.03 4.63 -10.57
N HIS A 75 -2.26 5.06 -10.29
CA HIS A 75 -3.30 5.29 -11.31
C HIS A 75 -2.89 6.40 -12.29
N ALA A 76 -2.47 7.55 -11.77
CA ALA A 76 -2.07 8.71 -12.59
C ALA A 76 -0.88 8.41 -13.50
N ALA A 77 -0.02 7.45 -13.13
CA ALA A 77 1.07 6.98 -13.99
C ALA A 77 0.59 6.15 -15.19
N GLY A 78 -0.67 5.67 -15.20
CA GLY A 78 -1.21 4.84 -16.28
C GLY A 78 -0.48 3.49 -16.42
N THR A 79 -0.03 2.91 -15.31
CA THR A 79 0.84 1.72 -15.29
C THR A 79 0.10 0.45 -14.84
N TYR A 80 -1.20 0.36 -15.08
CA TYR A 80 -1.99 -0.86 -14.97
C TYR A 80 -3.34 -0.68 -15.67
N GLU A 81 -3.95 -1.79 -16.07
CA GLU A 81 -5.31 -1.83 -16.59
C GLU A 81 -6.32 -1.90 -15.44
N SER A 82 -6.10 -2.85 -14.53
CA SER A 82 -6.87 -3.02 -13.30
C SER A 82 -6.01 -3.47 -12.12
N LEU A 83 -6.43 -3.08 -10.91
CA LEU A 83 -5.77 -3.46 -9.66
C LEU A 83 -6.79 -4.04 -8.69
N VAL A 84 -6.44 -5.18 -8.10
CA VAL A 84 -7.22 -5.83 -7.03
C VAL A 84 -6.42 -5.75 -5.72
N PHE A 85 -7.07 -5.27 -4.66
CA PHE A 85 -6.48 -5.15 -3.33
C PHE A 85 -7.28 -5.99 -2.33
N TYR A 86 -6.65 -7.01 -1.75
CA TYR A 86 -7.21 -7.81 -0.67
C TYR A 86 -6.55 -7.39 0.64
N LEU A 87 -7.37 -7.00 1.62
CA LEU A 87 -6.90 -6.51 2.91
C LEU A 87 -7.47 -7.34 4.06
N GLU A 88 -6.61 -8.14 4.67
CA GLU A 88 -6.88 -8.95 5.86
C GLU A 88 -6.36 -8.24 7.11
N ALA A 89 -7.22 -7.51 7.82
CA ALA A 89 -6.90 -6.90 9.12
C ALA A 89 -8.18 -6.46 9.86
N CYS A 90 -8.07 -6.23 11.18
CA CYS A 90 -9.14 -5.61 11.98
C CYS A 90 -9.45 -4.21 11.45
N GLU A 91 -10.72 -3.77 11.53
CA GLU A 91 -11.15 -2.45 11.07
C GLU A 91 -10.70 -2.08 9.64
N SER A 92 -10.45 -3.08 8.79
CA SER A 92 -9.82 -2.91 7.47
C SER A 92 -10.66 -2.05 6.51
N GLY A 93 -11.99 -2.02 6.68
CA GLY A 93 -12.87 -1.10 5.95
C GLY A 93 -12.46 0.36 6.10
N SER A 94 -11.95 0.76 7.26
CA SER A 94 -11.52 2.14 7.55
C SER A 94 -10.35 2.62 6.70
N ILE A 95 -9.65 1.71 6.01
CA ILE A 95 -8.54 2.06 5.12
C ILE A 95 -9.03 2.65 3.79
N PHE A 96 -10.22 2.26 3.34
CA PHE A 96 -10.76 2.65 2.03
C PHE A 96 -12.03 3.49 2.13
N GLU A 97 -12.86 3.26 3.16
CA GLU A 97 -14.16 3.92 3.32
C GLU A 97 -14.05 5.44 3.34
N GLY A 98 -14.73 6.11 2.41
CA GLY A 98 -14.68 7.57 2.23
C GLY A 98 -13.35 8.13 1.69
N LEU A 99 -12.34 7.28 1.43
CA LEU A 99 -11.00 7.72 1.03
C LEU A 99 -10.62 7.26 -0.39
N LEU A 100 -10.92 6.02 -0.76
CA LEU A 100 -10.63 5.49 -2.10
C LEU A 100 -11.70 6.00 -3.09
N PRO A 101 -11.35 6.86 -4.06
CA PRO A 101 -12.33 7.34 -5.02
C PRO A 101 -12.64 6.26 -6.07
N GLU A 102 -13.84 6.33 -6.63
CA GLU A 102 -14.23 5.56 -7.80
C GLU A 102 -13.46 6.00 -9.06
N GLY A 103 -13.49 5.17 -10.11
CA GLY A 103 -12.89 5.48 -11.41
C GLY A 103 -11.38 5.23 -11.52
N LEU A 104 -10.73 4.69 -10.47
CA LEU A 104 -9.32 4.35 -10.52
C LEU A 104 -9.02 2.96 -11.14
N ASN A 105 -10.03 2.19 -11.55
CA ASN A 105 -9.88 0.76 -11.90
C ASN A 105 -9.25 -0.07 -10.76
N ILE A 106 -9.58 0.29 -9.51
CA ILE A 106 -9.16 -0.42 -8.31
C ILE A 106 -10.39 -1.07 -7.68
N PHE A 107 -10.35 -2.39 -7.52
CA PHE A 107 -11.28 -3.13 -6.68
C PHE A 107 -10.60 -3.48 -5.36
N ALA A 108 -11.21 -3.14 -4.23
CA ALA A 108 -10.71 -3.48 -2.91
C ALA A 108 -11.75 -4.30 -2.14
N THR A 109 -11.30 -5.34 -1.46
CA THR A 109 -12.11 -6.10 -0.50
C THR A 109 -11.38 -6.18 0.83
N THR A 110 -12.13 -6.10 1.91
CA THR A 110 -11.63 -6.08 3.28
C THR A 110 -12.21 -7.24 4.08
N ALA A 111 -11.46 -7.72 5.05
CA ALA A 111 -11.92 -8.77 5.96
C ALA A 111 -13.03 -8.28 6.91
N SER A 112 -13.02 -6.99 7.27
CA SER A 112 -14.02 -6.38 8.14
C SER A 112 -14.44 -4.98 7.65
N ASN A 113 -15.50 -4.44 8.26
CA ASN A 113 -15.95 -3.06 8.08
C ASN A 113 -15.09 -2.07 8.90
N ALA A 114 -15.41 -0.77 8.91
CA ALA A 114 -14.62 0.25 9.60
C ALA A 114 -14.69 0.22 11.14
N GLU A 115 -15.66 -0.48 11.73
CA GLU A 115 -15.90 -0.51 13.19
C GLU A 115 -15.75 -1.92 13.80
N GLY A 116 -15.58 -2.95 12.95
CA GLY A 116 -15.63 -4.34 13.35
C GLY A 116 -14.25 -5.00 13.43
N SER A 117 -14.12 -5.90 14.39
CA SER A 117 -13.04 -6.89 14.42
C SER A 117 -13.17 -7.85 13.23
N SER A 118 -12.05 -8.18 12.60
CA SER A 118 -11.92 -9.31 11.68
C SER A 118 -11.85 -10.63 12.43
#